data_AF-A0A4Q0XRY0-F1
#
_entry.id   AF-A0A4Q0XRY0-F1
#
_cell.length_a   1.000
_cell.length_b   1.000
_cell.length_c   1.000
_cell.angle_alpha   90.00
_cell.angle_beta   90.00
_cell.angle_gamma   90.00
#
_symmetry.space_group_name_H-M   'P 1'
#
loop_
_entity.id
_entity.type
_entity.pdbx_description
1 polymer ?
#
loop_
_entity_poly.entity_id
_entity_poly.type
_entity_poly.pdbx_seq_one_letter_code
_entity_poly.pdbx_strand_id
1 'polypeptide(L)'
;MFYKNSIEKIIEIYNRSHLSISKFASLIQKDRRTVTSWIDQMSDIEPSSSVKENICKTFRYPDYIWEEGCMGEDFLKSITQIPQKEVRIIDEDYTGRLKYIMEMEQNRRFVIQAQFPGPMYRDSAVQKVYRTRTSAEIEELKQGRIDQMLRYDYDTTEWYSIKSILSFCFASIGNFYTKEEKIAILDLIYELFNNNYNKKLFLFDSFSRKIYGMETTYISINVKQKVLFFKSPIESVFIEIRNKKLVERMHKYYSSPVEAPTHVNFLESVKIIKILQDALKYNNSLEQAYETINRTTDYGELFYNNLSIDLQKKVTPPKEGQRRN
;
A
#
# COMPACT_ATOMS: atom_id res chain seq x y z
N MET A 1 26.15 -18.99 -23.28
CA MET A 1 26.47 -20.07 -22.32
C MET A 1 25.31 -21.05 -22.31
N PHE A 2 25.57 -22.36 -22.47
CA PHE A 2 24.52 -23.38 -22.38
C PHE A 2 24.48 -23.90 -20.95
N TYR A 3 23.48 -23.51 -20.17
CA TYR A 3 23.22 -24.07 -18.83
C TYR A 3 22.39 -25.34 -19.00
N LYS A 4 23.05 -26.50 -19.10
CA LYS A 4 22.46 -27.80 -19.43
C LYS A 4 22.09 -28.63 -18.21
N ASN A 5 22.79 -28.47 -17.09
CA ASN A 5 22.52 -29.24 -15.88
C ASN A 5 22.10 -28.32 -14.71
N SER A 6 21.54 -28.90 -13.65
CA SER A 6 21.04 -28.08 -12.54
C SER A 6 22.18 -27.42 -11.77
N ILE A 7 23.38 -28.00 -11.80
CA ILE A 7 24.57 -27.47 -11.14
C ILE A 7 25.01 -26.15 -11.79
N GLU A 8 25.12 -26.10 -13.12
CA GLU A 8 25.42 -24.88 -13.89
C GLU A 8 24.38 -23.78 -13.62
N LYS A 9 23.09 -24.15 -13.53
CA LYS A 9 22.00 -23.22 -13.15
C LYS A 9 22.19 -22.68 -11.73
N ILE A 10 22.56 -23.52 -10.77
CA ILE A 10 22.85 -23.10 -9.39
C ILE A 10 24.06 -22.16 -9.33
N ILE A 11 25.12 -22.44 -10.08
CA ILE A 11 26.32 -21.60 -10.14
C ILE A 11 25.96 -20.19 -10.64
N GLU A 12 25.18 -20.10 -11.71
CA GLU A 12 24.72 -18.81 -12.25
C GLU A 12 23.85 -18.05 -11.23
N ILE A 13 22.92 -18.73 -10.56
CA ILE A 13 22.08 -18.13 -9.51
C ILE A 13 22.96 -17.63 -8.34
N TYR A 14 23.94 -18.42 -7.91
CA TYR A 14 24.88 -18.03 -6.87
C TYR A 14 25.67 -16.78 -7.27
N ASN A 15 26.28 -16.78 -8.46
CA ASN A 15 27.07 -15.67 -8.98
C ASN A 15 26.26 -14.36 -9.04
N ARG A 16 24.99 -14.45 -9.43
CA ARG A 16 24.07 -13.29 -9.49
C ARG A 16 23.53 -12.84 -8.14
N SER A 17 23.47 -13.75 -7.16
CA SER A 17 22.94 -13.42 -5.84
C SER A 17 23.83 -12.46 -5.05
N HIS A 18 25.13 -12.37 -5.41
CA HIS A 18 26.16 -11.64 -4.67
C HIS A 18 26.25 -12.04 -3.18
N LEU A 19 25.78 -13.24 -2.84
CA LEU A 19 25.82 -13.78 -1.48
C LEU A 19 27.15 -14.49 -1.22
N SER A 20 27.58 -14.53 0.04
CA SER A 20 28.66 -15.43 0.44
C SER A 20 28.21 -16.89 0.37
N ILE A 21 29.13 -17.82 0.10
CA ILE A 21 28.84 -19.27 0.05
C ILE A 21 28.11 -19.72 1.32
N SER A 22 28.55 -19.26 2.50
CA SER A 22 27.92 -19.59 3.78
C SER A 22 26.46 -19.13 3.85
N LYS A 23 26.15 -17.93 3.34
CA LYS A 23 24.79 -17.38 3.35
C LYS A 23 23.91 -18.07 2.31
N PHE A 24 24.45 -18.35 1.13
CA PHE A 24 23.74 -19.09 0.08
C PHE A 24 23.39 -20.50 0.55
N ALA A 25 24.34 -21.21 1.14
CA ALA A 25 24.15 -22.56 1.69
C ALA A 25 23.07 -22.59 2.79
N SER A 26 23.05 -21.60 3.68
CA SER A 26 22.02 -21.52 4.72
C SER A 26 20.62 -21.31 4.15
N LEU A 27 20.49 -20.53 3.06
CA LEU A 27 19.20 -20.24 2.44
C LEU A 27 18.60 -21.46 1.75
N ILE A 28 19.44 -22.28 1.10
CA ILE A 28 19.01 -23.51 0.42
C ILE A 28 19.01 -24.75 1.33
N GLN A 29 19.30 -24.56 2.63
CA GLN A 29 19.37 -25.61 3.66
C GLN A 29 20.36 -26.73 3.32
N LYS A 30 21.56 -26.34 2.89
CA LYS A 30 22.68 -27.27 2.65
C LYS A 30 23.92 -26.85 3.41
N ASP A 31 24.84 -27.79 3.58
CA ASP A 31 26.13 -27.51 4.17
C ASP A 31 27.02 -26.76 3.17
N ARG A 32 27.95 -25.97 3.72
CA ARG A 32 28.88 -25.16 2.93
C ARG A 32 29.73 -26.00 1.98
N ARG A 33 30.14 -27.21 2.38
CA ARG A 33 31.05 -28.06 1.59
C ARG A 33 30.35 -28.56 0.32
N THR A 34 29.09 -28.98 0.43
CA THR A 34 28.27 -29.38 -0.71
C THR A 34 28.11 -28.23 -1.70
N VAL A 35 27.79 -27.02 -1.23
CA VAL A 35 27.66 -25.85 -2.13
C VAL A 35 29.00 -25.48 -2.78
N THR A 36 30.10 -25.52 -2.03
CA THR A 36 31.45 -25.33 -2.59
C THR A 36 31.77 -26.38 -3.65
N SER A 37 31.44 -27.66 -3.42
CA SER A 37 31.68 -28.72 -4.41
C SER A 37 30.92 -28.51 -5.72
N TRP A 38 29.72 -27.92 -5.67
CA TRP A 38 28.96 -27.53 -6.86
C TRP A 38 29.57 -26.32 -7.56
N ILE A 39 29.98 -25.29 -6.81
CA ILE A 39 30.60 -24.07 -7.37
C ILE A 39 31.92 -24.40 -8.07
N ASP A 40 32.74 -25.24 -7.45
CA ASP A 40 34.05 -25.66 -7.98
C ASP A 40 33.92 -26.76 -9.05
N GLN A 41 32.70 -27.19 -9.38
CA GLN A 41 32.40 -28.25 -10.36
C GLN A 41 33.09 -29.60 -10.04
N MET A 42 33.27 -29.89 -8.75
CA MET A 42 33.96 -31.09 -8.25
C MET A 42 32.99 -32.27 -8.01
N SER A 43 31.69 -32.07 -8.21
CA SER A 43 30.64 -33.05 -7.94
C SER A 43 29.65 -33.11 -9.10
N ASP A 44 29.35 -34.33 -9.55
CA ASP A 44 28.30 -34.63 -10.54
C ASP A 44 26.95 -34.98 -9.87
N ILE A 45 26.85 -34.81 -8.55
CA ILE A 45 25.63 -35.13 -7.81
C ILE A 45 24.62 -33.99 -7.99
N GLU A 46 23.57 -34.28 -8.75
CA GLU A 46 22.46 -33.36 -9.00
C GLU A 46 21.75 -32.93 -7.69
N PRO A 47 21.39 -31.65 -7.57
CA PRO A 47 20.66 -31.12 -6.43
C PRO A 47 19.28 -31.78 -6.30
N SER A 48 18.91 -32.14 -5.07
CA SER A 48 17.61 -32.74 -4.76
C SER A 48 16.45 -31.78 -5.05
N SER A 49 15.24 -32.33 -5.28
CA SER A 49 14.04 -31.52 -5.54
C SER A 49 13.77 -30.50 -4.42
N SER A 50 14.08 -30.84 -3.17
CA SER A 50 13.97 -29.91 -2.03
C SER A 50 14.90 -28.70 -2.14
N VAL A 51 16.10 -28.85 -2.71
CA VAL A 51 17.02 -27.74 -2.96
C VAL A 51 16.49 -26.85 -4.07
N LYS A 52 16.01 -27.46 -5.17
CA LYS A 52 15.41 -26.76 -6.30
C LYS A 52 14.20 -25.93 -5.86
N GLU A 53 13.32 -26.50 -5.05
CA GLU A 53 12.15 -25.82 -4.46
C GLU A 53 12.58 -24.68 -3.53
N ASN A 54 13.56 -24.90 -2.65
CA ASN A 54 14.08 -23.86 -1.76
C ASN A 54 14.69 -22.68 -2.54
N ILE A 55 15.37 -22.94 -3.65
CA ILE A 55 15.91 -21.89 -4.53
C ILE A 55 14.77 -21.10 -5.16
N CYS A 56 13.79 -21.76 -5.78
CA CYS A 56 12.63 -21.10 -6.38
C CYS A 56 11.87 -20.26 -5.33
N LYS A 57 11.69 -20.77 -4.12
CA LYS A 57 11.02 -20.06 -3.04
C LYS A 57 11.82 -18.86 -2.52
N THR A 58 13.13 -19.03 -2.33
CA THR A 58 14.01 -17.99 -1.76
C THR A 58 14.19 -16.83 -2.73
N PHE A 59 14.50 -17.15 -3.98
CA PHE A 59 14.80 -16.16 -5.02
C PHE A 59 13.58 -15.80 -5.87
N ARG A 60 12.41 -16.40 -5.58
CA ARG A 60 11.14 -16.19 -6.27
C ARG A 60 11.18 -16.49 -7.78
N TYR A 61 12.01 -17.45 -8.16
CA TYR A 61 12.05 -17.94 -9.54
C TYR A 61 10.89 -18.91 -9.79
N PRO A 62 10.37 -18.98 -11.03
CA PRO A 62 9.33 -19.93 -11.37
C PRO A 62 9.86 -21.37 -11.35
N ASP A 63 9.00 -22.35 -11.06
CA ASP A 63 9.42 -23.75 -10.90
C ASP A 63 9.96 -24.37 -12.20
N TYR A 64 9.50 -23.86 -13.36
CA TYR A 64 9.89 -24.35 -14.67
C TYR A 64 11.36 -24.10 -15.03
N ILE A 65 12.12 -23.30 -14.25
CA ILE A 65 13.56 -23.09 -14.51
C ILE A 65 14.37 -24.39 -14.46
N TRP A 66 13.84 -25.42 -13.79
CA TRP A 66 14.47 -26.74 -13.66
C TRP A 66 14.07 -27.74 -14.74
N GLU A 67 13.08 -27.41 -15.57
CA GLU A 67 12.62 -28.27 -16.66
C GLU A 67 13.64 -28.33 -17.80
N GLU A 68 13.67 -29.44 -18.53
CA GLU A 68 14.60 -29.68 -19.64
C GLU A 68 14.45 -28.66 -20.77
N GLY A 69 13.26 -28.05 -20.92
CA GLY A 69 12.98 -27.02 -21.91
C GLY A 69 13.53 -25.63 -21.56
N CYS A 70 13.97 -25.37 -20.32
CA CYS A 70 14.43 -24.06 -19.89
C CYS A 70 15.97 -24.02 -19.80
N MET A 71 16.66 -23.80 -20.92
CA MET A 71 18.13 -23.83 -21.01
C MET A 71 18.69 -22.52 -21.56
N GLY A 72 19.99 -22.27 -21.33
CA GLY A 72 20.71 -21.16 -21.99
C GLY A 72 20.07 -19.79 -21.76
N GLU A 73 19.67 -19.11 -22.84
CA GLU A 73 19.03 -17.79 -22.78
C GLU A 73 17.66 -17.80 -22.08
N ASP A 74 16.88 -18.88 -22.19
CA ASP A 74 15.55 -18.94 -21.59
C ASP A 74 15.62 -19.06 -20.07
N PHE A 75 16.63 -19.79 -19.58
CA PHE A 75 16.97 -19.82 -18.17
C PHE A 75 17.42 -18.43 -17.68
N LEU A 76 18.35 -17.79 -18.41
CA LEU A 76 18.83 -16.45 -18.08
C LEU A 76 17.69 -15.43 -18.03
N LYS A 77 16.80 -15.41 -19.02
CA LYS A 77 15.60 -14.54 -19.03
C LYS A 77 14.72 -14.82 -17.82
N SER A 78 14.53 -16.08 -17.45
CA SER A 78 13.65 -16.45 -16.32
C SER A 78 14.19 -16.05 -14.95
N ILE A 79 15.52 -15.93 -14.80
CA ILE A 79 16.15 -15.47 -13.54
C ILE A 79 16.50 -13.97 -13.55
N THR A 80 16.38 -13.28 -14.69
CA THR A 80 16.71 -11.86 -14.85
C THR A 80 15.53 -10.95 -15.09
N GLN A 81 14.51 -11.42 -15.81
CA GLN A 81 13.34 -10.63 -16.14
C GLN A 81 12.32 -10.75 -15.01
N ILE A 82 11.80 -9.62 -14.55
CA ILE A 82 10.56 -9.59 -13.77
C ILE A 82 9.51 -10.33 -14.61
N PRO A 83 8.74 -11.28 -14.07
CA PRO A 83 7.71 -11.97 -14.83
C PRO A 83 6.74 -10.95 -15.44
N GLN A 84 6.92 -10.60 -16.71
CA GLN A 84 6.11 -9.57 -17.39
C GLN A 84 4.63 -9.97 -17.44
N LYS A 85 4.32 -11.26 -17.27
CA LYS A 85 2.95 -11.77 -17.12
C LYS A 85 2.27 -11.32 -15.82
N GLU A 86 3.04 -11.03 -14.77
CA GLU A 86 2.50 -10.69 -13.45
C GLU A 86 2.66 -9.22 -13.07
N VAL A 87 3.54 -8.48 -13.75
CA VAL A 87 3.78 -7.05 -13.50
C VAL A 87 3.74 -6.29 -14.81
N ARG A 88 2.90 -5.25 -14.87
CA ARG A 88 2.79 -4.33 -16.01
C ARG A 88 3.04 -2.90 -15.54
N ILE A 89 3.89 -2.17 -16.26
CA ILE A 89 4.10 -0.73 -16.03
C ILE A 89 3.11 0.01 -16.93
N ILE A 90 2.32 0.89 -16.33
CA ILE A 90 1.42 1.81 -17.02
C ILE A 90 2.11 3.17 -17.05
N ASP A 91 2.83 3.41 -18.13
CA ASP A 91 3.50 4.67 -18.44
C ASP A 91 2.64 5.48 -19.42
N GLU A 92 1.51 5.97 -18.89
CA GLU A 92 0.59 6.83 -19.63
C GLU A 92 0.67 8.26 -19.09
N ASP A 93 0.22 9.21 -19.91
CA ASP A 93 0.08 10.60 -19.49
C ASP A 93 -0.94 10.74 -18.34
N TYR A 94 -1.15 11.96 -17.85
CA TYR A 94 -2.09 12.17 -16.74
C TYR A 94 -3.52 11.71 -17.09
N THR A 95 -3.96 11.92 -18.33
CA THR A 95 -5.29 11.55 -18.81
C THR A 95 -5.46 10.03 -18.84
N GLY A 96 -4.51 9.31 -19.43
CA GLY A 96 -4.52 7.85 -19.50
C GLY A 96 -4.52 7.20 -18.11
N ARG A 97 -3.69 7.71 -17.19
CA ARG A 97 -3.69 7.29 -15.79
C ARG A 97 -5.03 7.50 -15.10
N LEU A 98 -5.73 8.60 -15.38
CA LEU A 98 -7.06 8.86 -14.82
C LEU A 98 -8.11 7.90 -15.40
N LYS A 99 -8.07 7.64 -16.70
CA LYS A 99 -8.93 6.62 -17.36
C LYS A 99 -8.70 5.23 -16.77
N TYR A 100 -7.43 4.85 -16.57
CA TYR A 100 -7.06 3.57 -15.98
C TYR A 100 -7.63 3.42 -14.55
N ILE A 101 -7.54 4.47 -13.72
CA ILE A 101 -8.18 4.47 -12.39
C ILE A 101 -9.70 4.26 -12.52
N MET A 102 -10.36 5.00 -13.41
CA MET A 102 -11.81 4.91 -13.60
C MET A 102 -12.24 3.51 -14.05
N GLU A 103 -11.47 2.87 -14.93
CA GLU A 103 -11.73 1.50 -15.38
C GLU A 103 -11.57 0.49 -14.24
N MET A 104 -10.46 0.55 -13.51
CA MET A 104 -10.15 -0.40 -12.44
C MET A 104 -11.07 -0.25 -11.23
N GLU A 105 -11.55 0.97 -10.97
CA GLU A 105 -12.42 1.31 -9.84
C GLU A 105 -13.90 1.39 -10.23
N GLN A 106 -14.29 1.13 -11.49
CA GLN A 106 -15.65 1.38 -12.01
C GLN A 106 -16.81 0.84 -11.12
N ASN A 107 -16.64 -0.38 -10.60
CA ASN A 107 -17.69 -1.07 -9.85
C ASN A 107 -17.55 -0.91 -8.33
N ARG A 108 -16.31 -0.78 -7.85
CA ARG A 108 -15.99 -0.65 -6.44
C ARG A 108 -14.56 -0.18 -6.26
N ARG A 109 -14.27 0.35 -5.09
CA ARG A 109 -12.95 0.85 -4.74
C ARG A 109 -12.47 0.29 -3.42
N PHE A 110 -11.26 -0.25 -3.41
CA PHE A 110 -10.55 -0.60 -2.18
C PHE A 110 -9.18 0.03 -2.26
N VAL A 111 -8.94 1.10 -1.49
CA VAL A 111 -7.73 1.91 -1.62
C VAL A 111 -7.04 2.13 -0.28
N ILE A 112 -5.71 2.11 -0.34
CA ILE A 112 -4.84 2.60 0.73
C ILE A 112 -4.25 3.92 0.24
N GLN A 113 -4.49 4.98 1.00
CA GLN A 113 -4.11 6.33 0.64
C GLN A 113 -2.91 6.76 1.48
N ALA A 114 -1.89 7.25 0.78
CA ALA A 114 -0.68 7.77 1.41
C ALA A 114 -0.89 9.12 2.09
N GLN A 115 -1.76 9.94 1.50
CA GLN A 115 -1.97 11.33 1.88
C GLN A 115 -3.45 11.60 2.03
N PHE A 116 -3.78 12.34 3.09
CA PHE A 116 -5.11 12.88 3.31
C PHE A 116 -5.11 14.37 2.94
N PRO A 117 -6.12 14.85 2.21
CA PRO A 117 -7.20 14.09 1.60
C PRO A 117 -6.76 13.39 0.31
N GLY A 118 -7.52 12.38 -0.12
CA GLY A 118 -7.36 11.83 -1.47
C GLY A 118 -7.61 12.90 -2.55
N PRO A 119 -6.99 12.80 -3.74
CA PRO A 119 -7.09 13.82 -4.80
C PRO A 119 -8.52 14.20 -5.18
N MET A 120 -9.45 13.25 -5.12
CA MET A 120 -10.88 13.44 -5.40
C MET A 120 -11.54 14.47 -4.48
N TYR A 121 -11.33 14.37 -3.15
CA TYR A 121 -11.96 15.29 -2.20
C TYR A 121 -11.37 16.69 -2.29
N ARG A 122 -10.08 16.79 -2.65
CA ARG A 122 -9.44 18.06 -2.98
C ARG A 122 -10.10 18.68 -4.21
N ASP A 123 -10.21 17.91 -5.28
CA ASP A 123 -10.71 18.40 -6.57
C ASP A 123 -12.19 18.83 -6.49
N SER A 124 -12.97 18.30 -5.55
CA SER A 124 -14.36 18.71 -5.30
C SER A 124 -14.51 19.94 -4.39
N ALA A 125 -13.62 20.13 -3.42
CA ALA A 125 -13.81 21.13 -2.36
C ALA A 125 -12.92 22.38 -2.49
N VAL A 126 -11.87 22.35 -3.33
CA VAL A 126 -10.86 23.41 -3.40
C VAL A 126 -10.85 24.07 -4.78
N GLN A 127 -11.00 25.40 -4.81
CA GLN A 127 -10.80 26.17 -6.04
C GLN A 127 -9.31 26.14 -6.44
N LYS A 128 -9.03 25.79 -7.70
CA LYS A 128 -7.64 25.67 -8.20
C LYS A 128 -6.89 27.01 -8.04
N VAL A 129 -5.91 27.04 -7.14
CA VAL A 129 -4.97 28.17 -6.97
C VAL A 129 -4.06 28.32 -8.21
N TYR A 130 -3.81 27.23 -8.94
CA TYR A 130 -3.04 27.24 -10.18
C TYR A 130 -3.93 26.93 -11.38
N ARG A 131 -4.08 27.91 -12.29
CA ARG A 131 -4.64 27.73 -13.64
C ARG A 131 -3.70 26.87 -14.48
N THR A 132 -3.67 25.56 -14.24
CA THR A 132 -3.22 24.63 -15.27
C THR A 132 -4.32 24.57 -16.32
N ARG A 133 -4.00 24.93 -17.58
CA ARG A 133 -4.85 24.64 -18.74
C ARG A 133 -5.07 23.13 -18.77
N THR A 134 -6.11 22.68 -18.08
CA THR A 134 -6.52 21.29 -18.03
C THR A 134 -7.43 21.07 -19.23
N SER A 135 -7.20 19.99 -19.99
CA SER A 135 -8.08 19.68 -21.12
C SER A 135 -9.50 19.44 -20.60
N ALA A 136 -10.52 19.75 -21.42
CA ALA A 136 -11.91 19.50 -21.06
C ALA A 136 -12.13 18.02 -20.68
N GLU A 137 -11.45 17.11 -21.37
CA GLU A 137 -11.45 15.67 -21.09
C GLU A 137 -10.97 15.33 -19.67
N ILE A 138 -9.91 15.97 -19.17
CA ILE A 138 -9.43 15.73 -17.81
C ILE A 138 -10.47 16.15 -16.77
N GLU A 139 -11.15 17.27 -16.99
CA GLU A 139 -12.17 17.75 -16.06
C GLU A 139 -13.43 16.87 -16.10
N GLU A 140 -13.81 16.37 -17.27
CA GLU A 140 -14.88 15.39 -17.42
C GLU A 140 -14.58 14.08 -16.69
N LEU A 141 -13.36 13.55 -16.82
CA LEU A 141 -12.93 12.35 -16.10
C LEU A 141 -12.89 12.56 -14.58
N LYS A 142 -12.43 13.73 -14.10
CA LYS A 142 -12.46 14.07 -12.67
C LYS A 142 -13.88 14.15 -12.15
N GLN A 143 -14.76 14.83 -12.88
CA GLN A 143 -16.16 14.96 -12.51
C GLN A 143 -16.84 13.59 -12.49
N GLY A 144 -16.63 12.76 -13.50
CA GLY A 144 -17.16 11.40 -13.56
C GLY A 144 -16.69 10.54 -12.37
N ARG A 145 -15.44 10.69 -11.93
CA ARG A 145 -14.92 10.03 -10.73
C ARG A 145 -15.59 10.54 -9.45
N ILE A 146 -15.82 11.84 -9.34
CA ILE A 146 -16.55 12.46 -8.21
C ILE A 146 -17.98 11.93 -8.17
N ASP A 147 -18.69 11.99 -9.29
CA ASP A 147 -20.09 11.57 -9.41
C ASP A 147 -20.25 10.10 -9.04
N GLN A 148 -19.35 9.23 -9.54
CA GLN A 148 -19.30 7.81 -9.18
C GLN A 148 -19.19 7.58 -7.67
N MET A 149 -18.37 8.39 -6.99
CA MET A 149 -18.11 8.28 -5.56
C MET A 149 -19.24 8.83 -4.70
N LEU A 150 -19.92 9.88 -5.18
CA LEU A 150 -21.12 10.45 -4.55
C LEU A 150 -22.33 9.51 -4.64
N ARG A 151 -22.37 8.57 -5.61
CA ARG A 151 -23.46 7.59 -5.68
C ARG A 151 -23.56 6.77 -4.39
N TYR A 152 -24.78 6.66 -3.88
CA TYR A 152 -25.06 5.97 -2.61
C TYR A 152 -24.78 4.46 -2.67
N ASP A 153 -25.02 3.82 -3.81
CA ASP A 153 -24.84 2.39 -4.06
C ASP A 153 -23.39 1.97 -4.33
N TYR A 154 -22.49 2.93 -4.53
CA TYR A 154 -21.11 2.66 -4.87
C TYR A 154 -20.29 2.18 -3.67
N ASP A 155 -19.79 0.95 -3.77
CA ASP A 155 -18.97 0.27 -2.76
C ASP A 155 -17.55 0.84 -2.71
N THR A 156 -17.18 1.46 -1.58
CA THR A 156 -15.84 2.01 -1.35
C THR A 156 -15.32 1.66 0.02
N THR A 157 -14.07 1.22 0.07
CA THR A 157 -13.30 1.03 1.29
C THR A 157 -12.01 1.84 1.19
N GLU A 158 -11.83 2.80 2.08
CA GLU A 158 -10.68 3.70 2.08
C GLU A 158 -9.92 3.60 3.40
N TRP A 159 -8.60 3.42 3.28
CA TRP A 159 -7.68 3.35 4.41
C TRP A 159 -6.76 4.57 4.41
N TYR A 160 -6.74 5.29 5.52
CA TYR A 160 -5.86 6.45 5.74
C TYR A 160 -5.02 6.27 7.00
N SER A 161 -3.76 6.71 6.95
CA SER A 161 -2.94 6.73 8.16
C SER A 161 -3.39 7.85 9.08
N ILE A 162 -3.44 7.57 10.39
CA ILE A 162 -3.75 8.58 11.42
C ILE A 162 -2.81 9.78 11.29
N LYS A 163 -1.51 9.53 11.09
CA LYS A 163 -0.52 10.58 10.82
C LYS A 163 -0.92 11.52 9.69
N SER A 164 -1.40 11.00 8.56
CA SER A 164 -1.75 11.83 7.40
C SER A 164 -2.91 12.79 7.71
N ILE A 165 -3.92 12.31 8.44
CA ILE A 165 -5.09 13.10 8.83
C ILE A 165 -4.74 14.17 9.86
N LEU A 166 -3.95 13.81 10.89
CA LEU A 166 -3.50 14.79 11.88
C LEU A 166 -2.61 15.87 11.23
N SER A 167 -1.76 15.47 10.29
CA SER A 167 -0.94 16.42 9.52
C SER A 167 -1.81 17.36 8.70
N PHE A 168 -2.85 16.85 8.04
CA PHE A 168 -3.80 17.67 7.29
C PHE A 168 -4.56 18.65 8.18
N CYS A 169 -4.94 18.26 9.39
CA CYS A 169 -5.67 19.15 10.28
C CYS A 169 -4.73 20.23 10.86
N PHE A 170 -3.60 19.82 11.44
CA PHE A 170 -2.84 20.66 12.38
C PHE A 170 -1.42 21.03 11.93
N ALA A 171 -0.86 20.44 10.87
CA ALA A 171 0.48 20.81 10.44
C ALA A 171 0.48 22.23 9.84
N SER A 172 1.43 23.04 10.31
CA SER A 172 1.70 24.40 9.80
C SER A 172 2.62 24.42 8.59
N ILE A 173 3.31 23.31 8.30
CA ILE A 173 4.29 23.19 7.20
C ILE A 173 3.78 22.15 6.20
N GLY A 174 3.89 22.47 4.90
CA GLY A 174 3.51 21.55 3.81
C GLY A 174 1.99 21.37 3.64
N ASN A 175 1.20 22.25 4.27
CA ASN A 175 -0.25 22.22 4.21
C ASN A 175 -0.75 23.51 3.55
N PHE A 176 -1.19 23.39 2.30
CA PHE A 176 -1.57 24.53 1.46
C PHE A 176 -3.05 24.88 1.56
N TYR A 177 -3.81 24.16 2.39
CA TYR A 177 -5.25 24.34 2.51
C TYR A 177 -5.58 25.43 3.53
N THR A 178 -6.53 26.29 3.17
CA THR A 178 -7.14 27.22 4.12
C THR A 178 -7.95 26.46 5.17
N LYS A 179 -8.27 27.13 6.28
CA LYS A 179 -9.11 26.53 7.33
C LYS A 179 -10.47 26.11 6.77
N GLU A 180 -11.06 26.95 5.94
CA GLU A 180 -12.37 26.75 5.30
C GLU A 180 -12.34 25.56 4.35
N GLU A 181 -11.27 25.43 3.54
CA GLU A 181 -11.08 24.27 2.65
C GLU A 181 -10.91 22.98 3.44
N LYS A 182 -10.14 23.00 4.55
CA LYS A 182 -9.99 21.83 5.41
C LYS A 182 -11.32 21.37 5.98
N ILE A 183 -12.14 22.32 6.45
CA ILE A 183 -13.47 22.07 6.97
C ILE A 183 -14.36 21.48 5.89
N ALA A 184 -14.42 22.07 4.68
CA ALA A 184 -15.22 21.59 3.57
C ALA A 184 -14.85 20.16 3.14
N ILE A 185 -13.56 19.83 3.13
CA ILE A 185 -13.06 18.49 2.82
C ILE A 185 -13.51 17.48 3.88
N LEU A 186 -13.41 17.83 5.17
CA LEU A 186 -13.86 16.96 6.26
C LEU A 186 -15.39 16.82 6.28
N ASP A 187 -16.14 17.89 5.96
CA ASP A 187 -17.60 17.86 5.81
C ASP A 187 -18.00 16.89 4.69
N LEU A 188 -17.39 16.98 3.51
CA LEU A 188 -17.66 16.06 2.40
C LEU A 188 -17.35 14.60 2.75
N ILE A 189 -16.21 14.34 3.40
CA ILE A 189 -15.84 12.98 3.82
C ILE A 189 -16.84 12.48 4.88
N TYR A 190 -17.21 13.32 5.84
CA TYR A 190 -18.21 12.95 6.82
C TYR A 190 -19.54 12.60 6.13
N GLU A 191 -20.06 13.45 5.24
CA GLU A 191 -21.32 13.19 4.52
C GLU A 191 -21.29 11.91 3.68
N LEU A 192 -20.16 11.61 3.04
CA LEU A 192 -20.00 10.43 2.21
C LEU A 192 -20.04 9.12 3.01
N PHE A 193 -19.32 9.07 4.13
CA PHE A 193 -19.16 7.83 4.91
C PHE A 193 -20.17 7.69 6.04
N ASN A 194 -20.72 8.78 6.54
CA ASN A 194 -21.71 8.73 7.62
C ASN A 194 -23.01 8.09 7.12
N ASN A 195 -23.51 7.11 7.87
CA ASN A 195 -24.75 6.37 7.56
C ASN A 195 -24.79 5.75 6.15
N ASN A 196 -23.64 5.44 5.56
CA ASN A 196 -23.56 4.75 4.27
C ASN A 196 -22.95 3.35 4.42
N TYR A 197 -23.78 2.31 4.29
CA TYR A 197 -23.35 0.93 4.45
C TYR A 197 -22.34 0.47 3.38
N ASN A 198 -22.39 1.08 2.19
CA ASN A 198 -21.50 0.75 1.07
C ASN A 198 -20.15 1.47 1.18
N LYS A 199 -19.99 2.42 2.11
CA LYS A 199 -18.77 3.23 2.22
C LYS A 199 -18.13 3.05 3.58
N LYS A 200 -16.89 2.58 3.60
CA LYS A 200 -16.13 2.29 4.82
C LYS A 200 -14.83 3.08 4.84
N LEU A 201 -14.66 3.90 5.87
CA LEU A 201 -13.45 4.65 6.12
C LEU A 201 -12.70 4.02 7.29
N PHE A 202 -11.43 3.68 7.12
CA PHE A 202 -10.60 3.12 8.18
C PHE A 202 -9.40 4.03 8.45
N LEU A 203 -9.12 4.29 9.73
CA LEU A 203 -7.93 5.03 10.15
C LEU A 203 -6.95 4.05 10.78
N PHE A 204 -5.75 3.91 10.23
CA PHE A 204 -4.78 2.95 10.74
C PHE A 204 -3.53 3.63 11.30
N ASP A 205 -2.93 2.97 12.28
CA ASP A 205 -1.61 3.37 12.77
C ASP A 205 -0.52 2.85 11.83
N SER A 206 0.14 3.77 11.13
CA SER A 206 1.26 3.46 10.24
C SER A 206 2.53 3.00 10.96
N PHE A 207 2.64 3.21 12.28
CA PHE A 207 3.83 2.86 13.05
C PHE A 207 3.81 1.42 13.58
N SER A 208 2.64 0.90 13.96
CA SER A 208 2.46 -0.44 14.54
C SER A 208 3.06 -1.58 13.71
N ARG A 209 2.99 -1.52 12.37
CA ARG A 209 3.57 -2.51 11.46
C ARG A 209 3.97 -1.84 10.14
N LYS A 210 5.16 -1.21 10.13
CA LYS A 210 5.73 -0.62 8.90
C LYS A 210 5.89 -1.68 7.82
N ILE A 211 4.95 -1.79 6.89
CA ILE A 211 5.23 -2.35 5.58
C ILE A 211 5.80 -1.19 4.75
N TYR A 212 7.08 -0.93 4.94
CA TYR A 212 7.82 0.19 4.35
C TYR A 212 7.39 0.45 2.90
N GLY A 213 6.86 1.65 2.64
CA GLY A 213 6.54 2.13 1.30
C GLY A 213 5.08 1.97 0.86
N MET A 214 4.26 1.20 1.58
CA MET A 214 2.82 1.09 1.26
C MET A 214 2.02 2.27 1.79
N GLU A 215 2.42 2.84 2.92
CA GLU A 215 1.86 4.07 3.50
C GLU A 215 2.31 5.34 2.77
N THR A 216 3.31 5.26 1.89
CA THR A 216 3.80 6.42 1.13
C THR A 216 3.21 6.51 -0.27
N THR A 217 2.41 5.51 -0.66
CA THR A 217 1.97 5.33 -2.03
C THR A 217 0.45 5.12 -2.13
N TYR A 218 -0.16 5.64 -3.20
CA TYR A 218 -1.53 5.28 -3.56
C TYR A 218 -1.56 3.81 -4.01
N ILE A 219 -2.34 2.98 -3.33
CA ILE A 219 -2.56 1.58 -3.69
C ILE A 219 -4.05 1.35 -3.90
N SER A 220 -4.41 0.68 -5.00
CA SER A 220 -5.76 0.24 -5.29
C SER A 220 -5.77 -1.27 -5.51
N ILE A 221 -6.74 -1.95 -4.89
CA ILE A 221 -6.82 -3.41 -4.87
C ILE A 221 -8.18 -3.85 -5.43
N ASN A 222 -8.18 -4.48 -6.61
CA ASN A 222 -9.37 -5.10 -7.17
C ASN A 222 -9.28 -6.62 -7.09
N VAL A 223 -9.81 -7.19 -6.01
CA VAL A 223 -9.81 -8.65 -5.77
C VAL A 223 -10.63 -9.44 -6.79
N LYS A 224 -11.63 -8.82 -7.43
CA LYS A 224 -12.51 -9.49 -8.40
C LYS A 224 -11.74 -9.69 -9.70
N GLN A 225 -11.06 -8.65 -10.16
CA GLN A 225 -10.18 -8.68 -11.33
C GLN A 225 -8.81 -9.32 -11.03
N LYS A 226 -8.49 -9.57 -9.76
CA LYS A 226 -7.17 -10.06 -9.30
C LYS A 226 -6.03 -9.13 -9.71
N VAL A 227 -6.30 -7.82 -9.64
CA VAL A 227 -5.36 -6.75 -9.95
C VAL A 227 -5.12 -5.92 -8.69
N LEU A 228 -3.86 -5.56 -8.46
CA LEU A 228 -3.47 -4.50 -7.55
C LEU A 228 -2.64 -3.51 -8.36
N PHE A 229 -2.83 -2.21 -8.19
CA PHE A 229 -1.93 -1.24 -8.79
C PHE A 229 -1.55 -0.16 -7.79
N PHE A 230 -0.37 0.41 -7.97
CA PHE A 230 0.11 1.48 -7.12
C PHE A 230 0.96 2.50 -7.90
N LYS A 231 1.02 3.73 -7.39
CA LYS A 231 1.83 4.80 -8.00
C LYS A 231 3.31 4.55 -7.73
N SER A 232 4.18 4.58 -8.73
CA SER A 232 5.62 4.50 -8.44
C SER A 232 6.07 5.68 -7.55
N PRO A 233 6.88 5.45 -6.51
CA PRO A 233 7.43 6.54 -5.68
C PRO A 233 8.46 7.40 -6.42
N ILE A 234 9.13 6.82 -7.43
CA ILE A 234 10.28 7.43 -8.13
C ILE A 234 9.83 8.02 -9.47
N GLU A 235 8.85 7.40 -10.12
CA GLU A 235 8.39 7.75 -11.46
C GLU A 235 6.91 8.10 -11.48
N SER A 236 6.48 8.87 -12.48
CA SER A 236 5.07 9.21 -12.67
C SER A 236 4.27 8.07 -13.33
N VAL A 237 4.56 6.82 -13.03
CA VAL A 237 3.91 5.63 -13.62
C VAL A 237 3.07 4.88 -12.60
N PHE A 238 2.12 4.06 -13.07
CA PHE A 238 1.52 3.03 -12.22
C PHE A 238 2.21 1.68 -12.45
N ILE A 239 2.36 0.92 -11.38
CA ILE A 239 2.79 -0.47 -11.43
C ILE A 239 1.55 -1.32 -11.14
N GLU A 240 1.12 -2.08 -12.14
CA GLU A 240 0.05 -3.07 -12.04
C GLU A 240 0.65 -4.43 -11.69
N ILE A 241 0.05 -5.12 -10.73
CA ILE A 241 0.39 -6.48 -10.33
C ILE A 241 -0.83 -7.38 -10.50
N ARG A 242 -0.64 -8.48 -11.24
CA ARG A 242 -1.63 -9.53 -11.53
C ARG A 242 -1.36 -10.85 -10.80
N ASN A 243 -0.38 -10.90 -9.91
CA ASN A 243 -0.11 -12.07 -9.07
C ASN A 243 -1.28 -12.30 -8.10
N LYS A 244 -2.13 -13.29 -8.41
CA LYS A 244 -3.36 -13.59 -7.66
C LYS A 244 -3.10 -13.79 -6.15
N LYS A 245 -2.06 -14.55 -5.79
CA LYS A 245 -1.71 -14.85 -4.40
C LYS A 245 -1.32 -13.58 -3.63
N LEU A 246 -0.57 -12.68 -4.27
CA LEU A 246 -0.19 -11.41 -3.66
C LEU A 246 -1.40 -10.49 -3.50
N VAL A 247 -2.23 -10.34 -4.54
CA VAL A 247 -3.44 -9.50 -4.49
C VAL A 247 -4.38 -9.96 -3.38
N GLU A 248 -4.60 -11.27 -3.25
CA GLU A 248 -5.44 -11.84 -2.18
C GLU A 248 -4.84 -11.65 -0.79
N ARG A 249 -3.53 -11.86 -0.64
CA ARG A 249 -2.82 -11.64 0.63
C ARG A 249 -2.91 -10.16 1.05
N MET A 250 -2.70 -9.26 0.10
CA MET A 250 -2.78 -7.81 0.32
C MET A 250 -4.19 -7.38 0.73
N HIS A 251 -5.21 -7.86 0.02
CA HIS A 251 -6.59 -7.59 0.42
C HIS A 251 -6.90 -8.18 1.81
N LYS A 252 -6.52 -9.43 2.07
CA LYS A 252 -6.73 -10.09 3.36
C LYS A 252 -6.08 -9.31 4.50
N TYR A 253 -4.87 -8.79 4.28
CA TYR A 253 -4.16 -7.96 5.25
C TYR A 253 -4.91 -6.68 5.62
N TYR A 254 -5.82 -6.15 4.78
CA TYR A 254 -6.62 -4.96 5.10
C TYR A 254 -8.13 -5.27 5.28
N SER A 255 -8.52 -6.54 5.31
CA SER A 255 -9.94 -6.94 5.47
C SER A 255 -10.16 -7.99 6.55
N SER A 256 -9.11 -8.72 6.93
CA SER A 256 -9.16 -9.75 7.97
C SER A 256 -9.17 -9.10 9.37
N PRO A 257 -10.12 -9.46 10.24
CA PRO A 257 -10.10 -8.99 11.64
C PRO A 257 -8.83 -9.38 12.41
N VAL A 258 -8.13 -10.43 11.98
CA VAL A 258 -6.97 -10.98 12.68
C VAL A 258 -5.65 -10.44 12.13
N GLU A 259 -5.58 -10.21 10.82
CA GLU A 259 -4.34 -9.81 10.13
C GLU A 259 -4.27 -8.31 9.87
N ALA A 260 -5.39 -7.59 10.03
CA ALA A 260 -5.46 -6.15 9.82
C ALA A 260 -4.40 -5.36 10.60
N PRO A 261 -3.87 -4.27 10.02
CA PRO A 261 -3.09 -3.33 10.80
C PRO A 261 -3.95 -2.76 11.92
N THR A 262 -3.31 -2.30 12.99
CA THR A 262 -4.03 -1.66 14.09
C THR A 262 -4.79 -0.44 13.60
N HIS A 263 -6.11 -0.42 13.80
CA HIS A 263 -6.98 0.56 13.16
C HIS A 263 -8.23 0.92 13.97
N VAL A 264 -8.79 2.07 13.63
CA VAL A 264 -10.11 2.53 14.04
C VAL A 264 -11.14 1.88 13.15
N ASN A 265 -12.18 1.30 13.75
CA ASN A 265 -13.30 0.71 12.99
C ASN A 265 -14.02 1.80 12.16
N PHE A 266 -14.80 1.38 11.17
CA PHE A 266 -15.38 2.34 10.22
C PHE A 266 -16.43 3.29 10.82
N LEU A 267 -17.19 2.86 11.83
CA LEU A 267 -18.18 3.72 12.50
C LEU A 267 -17.49 4.81 13.34
N GLU A 268 -16.48 4.41 14.12
CA GLU A 268 -15.71 5.32 14.96
C GLU A 268 -14.77 6.20 14.13
N SER A 269 -14.33 5.75 12.95
CA SER A 269 -13.55 6.58 12.03
C SER A 269 -14.33 7.82 11.60
N VAL A 270 -15.62 7.68 11.28
CA VAL A 270 -16.50 8.82 10.93
C VAL A 270 -16.69 9.76 12.11
N LYS A 271 -16.86 9.22 13.32
CA LYS A 271 -16.93 10.02 14.55
C LYS A 271 -15.65 10.81 14.79
N ILE A 272 -14.49 10.23 14.54
CA ILE A 272 -13.19 10.92 14.66
C ILE A 272 -13.05 12.01 13.60
N ILE A 273 -13.46 11.78 12.35
CA ILE A 273 -13.50 12.84 11.33
C ILE A 273 -14.34 14.03 11.82
N LYS A 274 -15.49 13.77 12.46
CA LYS A 274 -16.33 14.81 13.05
C LYS A 274 -15.63 15.55 14.19
N ILE A 275 -14.95 14.85 15.10
CA ILE A 275 -14.16 15.48 16.18
C ILE A 275 -13.08 16.40 15.61
N LEU A 276 -12.35 15.96 14.59
CA LEU A 276 -11.29 16.74 13.95
C LEU A 276 -11.84 17.96 13.20
N GLN A 277 -12.98 17.80 12.55
CA GLN A 277 -13.70 18.90 11.92
C GLN A 277 -14.10 19.96 12.96
N ASP A 278 -14.69 19.55 14.08
CA ASP A 278 -15.10 20.47 15.14
C ASP A 278 -13.87 21.14 15.77
N ALA A 279 -12.77 20.41 15.93
CA ALA A 279 -11.51 20.98 16.37
C ALA A 279 -11.03 22.11 15.44
N LEU A 280 -11.11 21.93 14.13
CA LEU A 280 -10.83 23.02 13.19
C LEU A 280 -11.83 24.16 13.35
N LYS A 281 -13.15 23.89 13.30
CA LYS A 281 -14.21 24.91 13.41
C LYS A 281 -13.98 25.82 14.62
N TYR A 282 -13.67 25.26 15.78
CA TYR A 282 -13.48 25.97 17.05
C TYR A 282 -12.03 26.40 17.36
N ASN A 283 -11.08 26.24 16.44
CA ASN A 283 -9.65 26.54 16.64
C ASN A 283 -9.00 25.78 17.80
N ASN A 284 -9.43 24.54 18.03
CA ASN A 284 -8.80 23.68 19.02
C ASN A 284 -7.41 23.23 18.54
N SER A 285 -6.49 23.09 19.47
CA SER A 285 -5.16 22.55 19.20
C SER A 285 -5.20 21.03 18.99
N LEU A 286 -4.08 20.48 18.49
CA LEU A 286 -3.91 19.02 18.36
C LEU A 286 -4.06 18.32 19.72
N GLU A 287 -3.55 18.90 20.79
CA GLU A 287 -3.70 18.38 22.16
C GLU A 287 -5.17 18.29 22.56
N GLN A 288 -5.94 19.36 22.34
CA GLN A 288 -7.37 19.40 22.68
C GLN A 288 -8.20 18.42 21.83
N ALA A 289 -7.85 18.27 20.55
CA ALA A 289 -8.46 17.29 19.67
C ALA A 289 -8.17 15.85 20.17
N TYR A 290 -6.91 15.57 20.53
CA TYR A 290 -6.53 14.30 21.13
C TYR A 290 -7.29 14.02 22.42
N GLU A 291 -7.39 14.98 23.35
CA GLU A 291 -8.13 14.80 24.61
C GLU A 291 -9.60 14.44 24.35
N THR A 292 -10.20 15.05 23.33
CA THR A 292 -11.57 14.73 22.93
C THR A 292 -11.67 13.31 22.41
N ILE A 293 -10.74 12.87 21.56
CA ILE A 293 -10.68 11.49 21.06
C ILE A 293 -10.47 10.51 22.21
N ASN A 294 -9.48 10.77 23.09
CA ASN A 294 -9.16 9.94 24.24
C ASN A 294 -10.37 9.78 25.16
N ARG A 295 -11.11 10.87 25.42
CA ARG A 295 -12.30 10.89 26.28
C ARG A 295 -13.51 10.21 25.66
N THR A 296 -13.77 10.40 24.37
CA THR A 296 -15.05 10.03 23.73
C THR A 296 -14.99 8.76 22.88
N THR A 297 -13.81 8.18 22.68
CA THR A 297 -13.59 6.95 21.89
C THR A 297 -12.69 5.97 22.64
N ASP A 298 -12.65 4.73 22.16
CA ASP A 298 -11.76 3.68 22.67
C ASP A 298 -10.39 3.66 21.97
N TYR A 299 -10.11 4.66 21.11
CA TYR A 299 -8.96 4.70 20.21
C TYR A 299 -7.91 5.73 20.59
N GLY A 300 -7.98 6.31 21.81
CA GLY A 300 -7.02 7.30 22.30
C GLY A 300 -5.57 6.84 22.12
N GLU A 301 -5.26 5.60 22.45
CA GLU A 301 -3.93 5.03 22.32
C GLU A 301 -3.34 5.10 20.91
N LEU A 302 -4.16 4.83 19.87
CA LEU A 302 -3.68 4.89 18.49
C LEU A 302 -3.25 6.31 18.11
N PHE A 303 -4.02 7.30 18.57
CA PHE A 303 -3.71 8.71 18.33
C PHE A 303 -2.52 9.16 19.17
N TYR A 304 -2.42 8.74 20.42
CA TYR A 304 -1.30 9.03 21.32
C TYR A 304 0.03 8.59 20.69
N ASN A 305 0.08 7.39 20.13
CA ASN A 305 1.27 6.83 19.46
C ASN A 305 1.66 7.58 18.17
N ASN A 306 0.75 8.38 17.61
CA ASN A 306 1.01 9.23 16.45
C ASN A 306 1.40 10.68 16.82
N LEU A 307 1.42 11.03 18.12
CA LEU A 307 1.92 12.31 18.62
C LEU A 307 3.44 12.31 18.78
N SER A 308 4.07 13.48 18.71
CA SER A 308 5.49 13.61 19.06
C SER A 308 5.70 13.38 20.57
N ILE A 309 6.90 12.98 20.96
CA ILE A 309 7.26 12.74 22.37
C ILE A 309 7.00 13.97 23.25
N ASP A 310 7.20 15.17 22.72
CA ASP A 310 6.95 16.40 23.46
C ASP A 310 5.47 16.72 23.63
N LEU A 311 4.63 16.35 22.65
CA LEU A 311 3.18 16.47 22.76
C LEU A 311 2.61 15.41 23.70
N GLN A 312 3.15 14.20 23.69
CA GLN A 312 2.75 13.12 24.61
C GLN A 312 2.92 13.50 26.09
N LYS A 313 3.87 14.37 26.43
CA LYS A 313 4.08 14.89 27.79
C LYS A 313 3.04 15.94 28.21
N LYS A 314 2.29 16.51 27.26
CA LYS A 314 1.33 17.60 27.48
C LYS A 314 -0.12 17.14 27.50
N VAL A 315 -0.37 15.86 27.24
CA VAL A 315 -1.70 15.26 27.16
C VAL A 315 -1.84 14.12 28.14
N THR A 316 -3.09 13.76 28.44
CA THR A 316 -3.41 12.62 29.29
C THR A 316 -2.98 11.31 28.62
N PRO A 317 -2.44 10.35 29.39
CA PRO A 317 -2.16 9.05 28.84
C PRO A 317 -3.45 8.37 28.37
N PRO A 318 -3.33 7.40 27.45
CA PRO A 318 -4.46 6.55 27.03
C PRO A 318 -5.17 5.93 28.24
N LYS A 319 -6.50 5.86 28.20
CA LYS A 319 -7.27 5.19 29.26
C LYS A 319 -6.96 3.69 29.30
N GLU A 320 -7.08 3.07 30.47
CA GLU A 320 -7.02 1.62 30.59
C GLU A 320 -8.16 0.95 29.77
N GLY A 321 -7.84 -0.16 29.09
CA GLY A 321 -8.79 -0.90 28.27
C GLY A 321 -9.01 -0.37 26.84
N GLN A 322 -8.25 0.64 26.41
CA GLN A 322 -8.32 1.11 25.01
C GLN A 322 -7.83 0.06 24.01
N ARG A 323 -8.40 0.11 22.80
CA ARG A 323 -8.19 -0.93 21.78
C ARG A 323 -6.78 -0.81 21.18
N ARG A 324 -5.99 -1.87 21.38
CA ARG A 324 -4.64 -2.04 20.80
C ARG A 324 -4.64 -2.92 19.54
N ASN A 325 -5.67 -3.75 19.37
CA ASN A 325 -6.08 -4.50 18.18
C ASN A 325 -7.40 -5.20 18.49
#